data_AF-A0A1H4CYG5-F1
#
_entry.id   AF-A0A1H4CYG5-F1
#
_cell.length_a   1.000
_cell.length_b   1.000
_cell.length_c   1.000
_cell.angle_alpha   90.00
_cell.angle_beta   90.00
_cell.angle_gamma   90.00
#
_symmetry.space_group_name_H-M   'P 1'
#
loop_
_entity.id
_entity.type
_entity.pdbx_description
1 polymer ?
#
loop_
_entity_poly.entity_id
_entity_poly.type
_entity_poly.pdbx_seq_one_letter_code
_entity_poly.pdbx_strand_id
1 'polypeptide(L)'
;MKAIVLNGIEAPLTLSEVPVPELEADEALVALRAAGMNKRDWWIYKGQYAGLKFPIILGSDGSGIVQSVGAGLPQSWIGQEVMIYPAAGWGTSEAHQNKDFQILGLPVNGCYAEFVKVKADMLYPKPAYLDFTQAAAFPVAGLTAYRALFVRAGWQKGDKVLISGVGGGAGTFALQYALAAGAEVWVTSGSAEKIQRAVNMGARGGANYKESGWAKALLAEAGSFDVIIDSALGDGFADLVTLAGWGARIAFFGGTAGNIPPLNGRPIFWKQISVLGTTMGSPRDFEAMLSFIQQHQVKPVIDEVFTLQEAGKAMERMSEAGSKFGKMVLTIGS
;
A
#
# COMPACT_ATOMS: atom_id res chain seq x y z
N MET A 1 -8.51 0.16 26.76
CA MET A 1 -8.85 0.57 25.38
C MET A 1 -9.44 -0.61 24.63
N LYS A 2 -10.38 -0.36 23.72
CA LYS A 2 -10.91 -1.35 22.80
C LYS A 2 -9.93 -1.59 21.65
N ALA A 3 -9.72 -2.85 21.31
CA ALA A 3 -8.86 -3.27 20.21
C ALA A 3 -9.38 -4.56 19.57
N ILE A 4 -9.02 -4.77 18.31
CA ILE A 4 -9.25 -6.03 17.60
C ILE A 4 -8.01 -6.90 17.77
N VAL A 5 -8.19 -7.99 18.52
CA VAL A 5 -7.12 -8.92 18.90
C VAL A 5 -7.25 -10.21 18.10
N LEU A 6 -6.13 -10.66 17.56
CA LEU A 6 -5.97 -11.99 16.98
C LEU A 6 -5.16 -12.86 17.95
N ASN A 7 -5.76 -13.93 18.47
CA ASN A 7 -5.18 -14.77 19.51
C ASN A 7 -4.41 -16.01 19.00
N GLY A 8 -4.49 -16.30 17.70
CA GLY A 8 -3.85 -17.46 17.11
C GLY A 8 -4.21 -17.62 15.64
N ILE A 9 -3.57 -18.60 14.99
CA ILE A 9 -3.98 -19.07 13.67
C ILE A 9 -5.41 -19.64 13.79
N GLU A 10 -6.27 -19.35 12.81
CA GLU A 10 -7.69 -19.76 12.78
C GLU A 10 -8.58 -19.21 13.90
N ALA A 11 -8.04 -18.45 14.86
CA ALA A 11 -8.84 -17.74 15.85
C ALA A 11 -9.63 -16.59 15.18
N PRO A 12 -10.87 -16.32 15.62
CA PRO A 12 -11.60 -15.16 15.14
C PRO A 12 -10.92 -13.85 15.59
N LEU A 13 -11.14 -12.78 14.83
CA LEU A 13 -10.82 -11.43 15.28
C LEU A 13 -11.82 -11.04 16.38
N THR A 14 -11.33 -10.74 17.58
CA THR A 14 -12.18 -10.39 18.73
C THR A 14 -12.01 -8.94 19.12
N LEU A 15 -13.12 -8.23 19.27
CA LEU A 15 -13.12 -6.95 19.98
C LEU A 15 -12.91 -7.21 21.47
N SER A 16 -11.84 -6.67 22.03
CA SER A 16 -11.44 -6.90 23.42
C SER A 16 -11.05 -5.59 24.08
N GLU A 17 -11.25 -5.51 25.41
CA GLU A 17 -10.63 -4.48 26.23
C GLU A 17 -9.22 -4.91 26.63
N VAL A 18 -8.24 -4.09 26.30
CA VAL A 18 -6.82 -4.30 26.62
C VAL A 18 -6.26 -3.06 27.33
N PRO A 19 -5.17 -3.19 28.10
CA PRO A 19 -4.49 -2.03 28.68
C PRO A 19 -4.06 -1.01 27.61
N VAL A 20 -4.13 0.28 27.95
CA VAL A 20 -3.49 1.32 27.12
C VAL A 20 -1.98 1.13 27.25
N PRO A 21 -1.21 1.14 26.14
CA PRO A 21 0.24 0.94 26.22
C PRO A 21 0.91 2.08 26.98
N GLU A 22 1.83 1.73 27.88
CA GLU A 22 2.75 2.67 28.53
C GLU A 22 3.79 3.16 27.51
N LEU A 23 4.24 4.42 27.64
CA LEU A 23 5.19 5.04 26.72
C LEU A 23 6.60 5.02 27.28
N GLU A 24 7.56 4.67 26.42
CA GLU A 24 8.98 4.97 26.62
C GLU A 24 9.28 6.44 26.30
N ALA A 25 10.51 6.88 26.60
CA ALA A 25 10.91 8.28 26.43
C ALA A 25 10.82 8.79 24.98
N ASP A 26 11.07 7.95 23.98
CA ASP A 26 11.06 8.27 22.54
C ASP A 26 9.75 7.91 21.82
N GLU A 27 8.70 7.56 22.58
CA GLU A 27 7.42 7.09 22.06
C GLU A 27 6.29 8.12 22.24
N ALA A 28 5.29 8.03 21.38
CA ALA A 28 4.05 8.79 21.46
C ALA A 28 2.84 7.86 21.43
N LEU A 29 1.80 8.25 22.18
CA LEU A 29 0.51 7.60 22.14
C LEU A 29 -0.41 8.38 21.19
N VAL A 30 -0.87 7.72 20.14
CA VAL A 30 -1.81 8.31 19.18
C VAL A 30 -3.20 7.76 19.44
N ALA A 31 -4.16 8.65 19.71
CA ALA A 31 -5.58 8.33 19.71
C ALA A 31 -6.06 8.21 18.27
N LEU A 32 -6.29 6.97 17.82
CA LEU A 32 -6.63 6.69 16.43
C LEU A 32 -8.04 7.17 16.11
N ARG A 33 -8.22 7.61 14.86
CA ARG A 33 -9.52 7.98 14.27
C ARG A 33 -9.87 7.08 13.10
N ALA A 34 -8.86 6.59 12.39
CA ALA A 34 -9.04 5.60 11.36
C ALA A 34 -7.79 4.73 11.19
N ALA A 35 -7.99 3.52 10.68
CA ALA A 35 -6.94 2.58 10.32
C ALA A 35 -7.18 1.98 8.94
N GLY A 36 -6.20 2.09 8.04
CA GLY A 36 -6.28 1.50 6.71
C GLY A 36 -6.02 0.00 6.74
N MET A 37 -6.79 -0.75 5.96
CA MET A 37 -6.63 -2.19 5.87
C MET A 37 -5.76 -2.60 4.67
N ASN A 38 -4.90 -3.60 4.85
CA ASN A 38 -3.96 -4.06 3.86
C ASN A 38 -4.02 -5.57 3.65
N LYS A 39 -3.63 -6.03 2.44
CA LYS A 39 -3.59 -7.46 2.12
C LYS A 39 -2.68 -8.26 3.06
N ARG A 40 -1.64 -7.64 3.63
CA ARG A 40 -0.80 -8.24 4.67
C ARG A 40 -1.62 -8.66 5.90
N ASP A 41 -2.61 -7.87 6.29
CA ASP A 41 -3.41 -8.14 7.50
C ASP A 41 -4.24 -9.41 7.29
N TRP A 42 -4.73 -9.63 6.06
CA TRP A 42 -5.39 -10.88 5.66
C TRP A 42 -4.44 -12.07 5.70
N TRP A 43 -3.21 -11.92 5.20
CA TRP A 43 -2.23 -13.01 5.23
C TRP A 43 -1.84 -13.39 6.67
N ILE A 44 -1.71 -12.41 7.55
CA ILE A 44 -1.47 -12.64 8.99
C ILE A 44 -2.68 -13.36 9.60
N TYR A 45 -3.89 -12.88 9.33
CA TYR A 45 -5.13 -13.51 9.80
C TYR A 45 -5.28 -14.96 9.33
N LYS A 46 -4.87 -15.27 8.09
CA LYS A 46 -4.88 -16.63 7.54
C LYS A 46 -3.73 -17.51 8.03
N GLY A 47 -2.82 -17.01 8.85
CA GLY A 47 -1.64 -17.76 9.29
C GLY A 47 -0.62 -18.03 8.17
N GLN A 48 -0.67 -17.25 7.08
CA GLN A 48 0.16 -17.41 5.88
C GLN A 48 1.23 -16.32 5.75
N TYR A 49 1.63 -15.74 6.89
CA TYR A 49 2.65 -14.70 6.96
C TYR A 49 3.82 -15.17 7.83
N ALA A 50 5.04 -14.74 7.52
CA ALA A 50 6.22 -15.13 8.28
C ALA A 50 6.28 -14.40 9.65
N GLY A 51 6.81 -15.06 10.68
CA GLY A 51 7.04 -14.42 11.98
C GLY A 51 5.78 -14.14 12.79
N LEU A 52 4.74 -14.98 12.65
CA LEU A 52 3.50 -14.86 13.43
C LEU A 52 3.79 -14.87 14.93
N LYS A 53 3.16 -13.93 15.62
CA LYS A 53 3.22 -13.76 17.07
C LYS A 53 1.83 -13.41 17.55
N PHE A 54 1.38 -14.06 18.61
CA PHE A 54 0.05 -13.88 19.21
C PHE A 54 0.18 -13.74 20.74
N PRO A 55 -0.77 -13.08 21.42
CA PRO A 55 -1.83 -12.25 20.84
C PRO A 55 -1.26 -11.01 20.13
N ILE A 56 -1.97 -10.53 19.11
CA ILE A 56 -1.55 -9.36 18.32
C ILE A 56 -2.75 -8.49 17.94
N ILE A 57 -2.55 -7.17 18.00
CA ILE A 57 -3.46 -6.18 17.39
C ILE A 57 -2.95 -5.92 15.97
N LEU A 58 -3.78 -6.16 14.96
CA LEU A 58 -3.41 -5.98 13.55
C LEU A 58 -3.46 -4.49 13.12
N GLY A 59 -3.10 -4.23 11.86
CA GLY A 59 -3.23 -2.92 11.21
C GLY A 59 -1.91 -2.15 11.18
N SER A 60 -1.39 -1.88 9.98
CA SER A 60 -0.17 -1.09 9.79
C SER A 60 -0.43 0.39 9.56
N ASP A 61 -1.58 0.72 8.99
CA ASP A 61 -1.91 2.10 8.65
C ASP A 61 -2.75 2.72 9.77
N GLY A 62 -2.46 3.96 10.14
CA GLY A 62 -3.27 4.69 11.10
C GLY A 62 -3.18 6.20 10.90
N SER A 63 -4.26 6.89 11.24
CA SER A 63 -4.29 8.33 11.42
C SER A 63 -5.09 8.69 12.68
N GLY A 64 -4.70 9.76 13.33
CA GLY A 64 -5.28 10.14 14.62
C GLY A 64 -4.69 11.41 15.19
N ILE A 65 -4.88 11.60 16.50
CA ILE A 65 -4.40 12.76 17.23
C ILE A 65 -3.41 12.29 18.29
N VAL A 66 -2.26 12.94 18.40
CA VAL A 66 -1.30 12.61 19.46
C VAL A 66 -1.90 12.97 20.81
N GLN A 67 -2.10 11.95 21.66
CA GLN A 67 -2.73 12.07 22.98
C GLN A 67 -1.70 12.44 24.06
N SER A 68 -0.54 11.81 24.02
CA SER A 68 0.57 12.04 24.94
C SER A 68 1.88 11.63 24.30
N VAL A 69 2.98 12.12 24.86
CA VAL A 69 4.34 11.79 24.42
C VAL A 69 5.24 11.48 25.61
N GLY A 70 6.23 10.62 25.39
CA GLY A 70 7.29 10.33 26.34
C GLY A 70 8.15 11.55 26.65
N ALA A 71 8.92 11.47 27.74
CA ALA A 71 9.72 12.59 28.25
C ALA A 71 10.83 13.07 27.28
N GLY A 72 11.23 12.24 26.31
CA GLY A 72 12.24 12.57 25.30
C GLY A 72 11.67 13.29 24.07
N LEU A 73 10.35 13.48 23.98
CA LEU A 73 9.70 14.10 22.83
C LEU A 73 9.15 15.50 23.11
N PRO A 74 9.11 16.38 22.09
CA PRO A 74 8.50 17.70 22.23
C PRO A 74 7.02 17.61 22.60
N GLN A 75 6.62 18.29 23.68
CA GLN A 75 5.21 18.37 24.11
C GLN A 75 4.29 19.04 23.06
N SER A 76 4.87 19.80 22.12
CA SER A 76 4.15 20.41 21.00
C SER A 76 3.47 19.41 20.07
N TRP A 77 3.85 18.13 20.11
CA TRP A 77 3.16 17.08 19.37
C TRP A 77 1.74 16.83 19.89
N ILE A 78 1.48 17.02 21.19
CA ILE A 78 0.18 16.73 21.78
C ILE A 78 -0.91 17.59 21.11
N GLY A 79 -1.99 16.94 20.69
CA GLY A 79 -3.10 17.57 19.97
C GLY A 79 -2.90 17.69 18.46
N GLN A 80 -1.72 17.35 17.92
CA GLN A 80 -1.52 17.36 16.47
C GLN A 80 -2.21 16.17 15.79
N GLU A 81 -2.80 16.44 14.63
CA GLU A 81 -3.29 15.39 13.74
C GLU A 81 -2.14 14.78 12.94
N VAL A 82 -2.04 13.45 12.98
CA VAL A 82 -0.91 12.72 12.41
C VAL A 82 -1.37 11.60 11.49
N MET A 83 -0.51 11.32 10.50
CA MET A 83 -0.47 10.10 9.71
C MET A 83 0.74 9.29 10.18
N ILE A 84 0.54 7.99 10.40
CA ILE A 84 1.60 7.11 10.92
C ILE A 84 2.40 6.53 9.77
N TYR A 85 3.72 6.73 9.76
CA TYR A 85 4.63 5.94 8.92
C TYR A 85 4.63 4.50 9.44
N PRO A 86 4.34 3.50 8.60
CA PRO A 86 3.86 2.19 9.06
C PRO A 86 4.99 1.21 9.42
N ALA A 87 6.22 1.70 9.61
CA ALA A 87 7.38 0.84 9.83
C ALA A 87 8.45 1.49 10.72
N ALA A 88 9.40 0.67 11.17
CA ALA A 88 10.57 1.09 11.93
C ALA A 88 11.81 0.31 11.47
N GLY A 89 13.00 0.84 11.74
CA GLY A 89 14.26 0.15 11.43
C GLY A 89 14.59 0.10 9.94
N TRP A 90 14.22 1.14 9.16
CA TRP A 90 14.64 1.21 7.75
C TRP A 90 16.16 1.30 7.61
N GLY A 91 16.82 2.10 8.46
CA GLY A 91 18.26 2.34 8.40
C GLY A 91 18.62 3.55 7.53
N THR A 92 19.90 3.66 7.19
CA THR A 92 20.46 4.84 6.48
C THR A 92 20.56 4.66 4.97
N SER A 93 20.25 3.47 4.44
CA SER A 93 20.32 3.17 3.01
C SER A 93 18.99 3.47 2.33
N GLU A 94 18.99 4.32 1.31
CA GLU A 94 17.78 4.53 0.49
C GLU A 94 17.48 3.35 -0.44
N ALA A 95 18.47 2.49 -0.69
CA ALA A 95 18.33 1.36 -1.61
C ALA A 95 17.52 0.21 -1.01
N HIS A 96 17.64 -0.05 0.29
CA HIS A 96 16.98 -1.14 0.98
C HIS A 96 16.88 -0.89 2.49
N GLN A 97 15.93 -1.56 3.12
CA GLN A 97 15.76 -1.59 4.57
C GLN A 97 16.85 -2.44 5.27
N ASN A 98 17.06 -2.22 6.58
CA ASN A 98 17.92 -3.05 7.41
C ASN A 98 17.28 -4.42 7.74
N LYS A 99 18.07 -5.32 8.32
CA LYS A 99 17.62 -6.66 8.73
C LYS A 99 16.57 -6.66 9.85
N ASP A 100 16.60 -5.63 10.70
CA ASP A 100 15.68 -5.41 11.82
C ASP A 100 14.44 -4.58 11.43
N PHE A 101 14.24 -4.33 10.12
CA PHE A 101 13.05 -3.64 9.62
C PHE A 101 11.77 -4.36 10.03
N GLN A 102 10.85 -3.61 10.62
CA GLN A 102 9.56 -4.11 11.09
C GLN A 102 8.43 -3.24 10.59
N ILE A 103 7.31 -3.87 10.23
CA ILE A 103 6.08 -3.19 9.82
C ILE A 103 5.11 -3.25 11.00
N LEU A 104 4.46 -2.13 11.31
CA LEU A 104 3.48 -2.05 12.39
C LEU A 104 2.35 -3.08 12.20
N GLY A 105 1.85 -3.64 13.30
CA GLY A 105 0.80 -4.67 13.28
C GLY A 105 1.31 -6.11 13.08
N LEU A 106 2.63 -6.34 12.97
CA LEU A 106 3.33 -7.61 13.27
C LEU A 106 4.86 -7.40 13.08
N PRO A 107 5.72 -7.63 14.10
CA PRO A 107 5.48 -8.36 15.35
C PRO A 107 5.00 -7.50 16.54
N VAL A 108 4.84 -6.19 16.35
CA VAL A 108 4.36 -5.24 17.37
C VAL A 108 2.91 -4.86 17.08
N ASN A 109 2.12 -4.63 18.13
CA ASN A 109 0.72 -4.23 18.04
C ASN A 109 0.51 -3.02 17.13
N GLY A 110 -0.56 -3.06 16.34
CA GLY A 110 -0.87 -2.07 15.32
C GLY A 110 -2.11 -1.24 15.58
N CYS A 111 -2.70 -0.74 14.50
CA CYS A 111 -3.68 0.34 14.50
C CYS A 111 -5.15 -0.10 14.59
N TYR A 112 -5.48 -1.39 14.70
CA TYR A 112 -6.88 -1.80 14.93
C TYR A 112 -7.26 -1.68 16.41
N ALA A 113 -7.10 -0.48 16.98
CA ALA A 113 -7.35 -0.15 18.38
C ALA A 113 -7.66 1.33 18.57
N GLU A 114 -8.22 1.72 19.72
CA GLU A 114 -8.46 3.13 20.05
C GLU A 114 -7.15 3.93 20.20
N PHE A 115 -6.06 3.28 20.63
CA PHE A 115 -4.74 3.90 20.72
C PHE A 115 -3.67 2.99 20.15
N VAL A 116 -2.62 3.61 19.61
CA VAL A 116 -1.38 2.93 19.23
C VAL A 116 -0.20 3.71 19.77
N LYS A 117 0.82 3.00 20.24
CA LYS A 117 2.12 3.61 20.53
C LYS A 117 3.05 3.48 19.34
N VAL A 118 3.75 4.54 19.03
CA VAL A 118 4.70 4.63 17.92
C VAL A 118 5.91 5.44 18.34
N LYS A 119 7.05 5.20 17.69
CA LYS A 119 8.22 6.03 17.86
C LYS A 119 8.04 7.40 17.20
N ALA A 120 8.78 8.39 17.64
CA ALA A 120 8.70 9.74 17.09
C ALA A 120 9.00 9.82 15.59
N ASP A 121 9.91 8.99 15.08
CA ASP A 121 10.24 8.93 13.65
C ASP A 121 9.14 8.31 12.79
N MET A 122 8.07 7.81 13.41
CA MET A 122 6.86 7.33 12.75
C MET A 122 5.75 8.39 12.68
N LEU A 123 5.90 9.55 13.33
CA LEU A 123 4.90 10.61 13.36
C LEU A 123 5.10 11.61 12.21
N TYR A 124 4.11 11.72 11.34
CA TYR A 124 4.08 12.73 10.30
C TYR A 124 2.81 13.57 10.41
N PRO A 125 2.86 14.90 10.22
CA PRO A 125 1.67 15.72 10.19
C PRO A 125 0.69 15.24 9.12
N LYS A 126 -0.58 15.11 9.49
CA LYS A 126 -1.64 14.76 8.54
C LYS A 126 -1.84 15.92 7.56
N PRO A 127 -1.84 15.69 6.23
CA PRO A 127 -2.22 16.73 5.28
C PRO A 127 -3.61 17.30 5.61
N ALA A 128 -3.72 18.63 5.67
CA ALA A 128 -4.92 19.30 6.16
C ALA A 128 -6.15 19.08 5.26
N TYR A 129 -5.95 18.84 3.95
CA TYR A 129 -7.03 18.63 2.98
C TYR A 129 -7.63 17.22 3.01
N LEU A 130 -7.03 16.30 3.77
CA LEU A 130 -7.52 14.94 3.97
C LEU A 130 -8.29 14.85 5.28
N ASP A 131 -9.36 14.06 5.28
CA ASP A 131 -9.95 13.57 6.53
C ASP A 131 -9.11 12.41 7.12
N PHE A 132 -9.45 11.94 8.32
CA PHE A 132 -8.72 10.83 8.96
C PHE A 132 -8.84 9.52 8.17
N THR A 133 -10.01 9.21 7.62
CA THR A 133 -10.25 8.00 6.82
C THR A 133 -9.35 7.97 5.59
N GLN A 134 -9.26 9.07 4.87
CA GLN A 134 -8.40 9.26 3.72
C GLN A 134 -6.92 9.22 4.14
N ALA A 135 -6.55 9.90 5.21
CA ALA A 135 -5.17 9.88 5.70
C ALA A 135 -4.70 8.46 6.07
N ALA A 136 -5.56 7.68 6.73
CA ALA A 136 -5.25 6.30 7.11
C ALA A 136 -5.17 5.34 5.91
N ALA A 137 -5.59 5.73 4.71
CA ALA A 137 -5.53 4.88 3.52
C ALA A 137 -4.17 4.92 2.79
N PHE A 138 -3.32 5.92 3.06
CA PHE A 138 -2.04 6.07 2.38
C PHE A 138 -0.90 5.17 2.87
N PRO A 139 -0.67 4.94 4.18
CA PRO A 139 0.66 4.63 4.66
C PRO A 139 1.38 3.46 3.99
N VAL A 140 0.83 2.25 3.99
CA VAL A 140 1.45 1.09 3.32
C VAL A 140 1.30 1.18 1.80
N ALA A 141 0.07 1.31 1.31
CA ALA A 141 -0.23 1.13 -0.12
C ALA A 141 0.25 2.32 -0.97
N GLY A 142 0.06 3.54 -0.48
CA GLY A 142 0.55 4.77 -1.10
C GLY A 142 2.06 4.82 -1.10
N LEU A 143 2.73 4.54 0.02
CA LEU A 143 4.20 4.55 0.08
C LEU A 143 4.82 3.53 -0.89
N THR A 144 4.27 2.31 -0.90
CA THR A 144 4.75 1.24 -1.78
C THR A 144 4.59 1.62 -3.26
N ALA A 145 3.44 2.20 -3.63
CA ALA A 145 3.20 2.67 -4.99
C ALA A 145 4.14 3.83 -5.38
N TYR A 146 4.37 4.76 -4.46
CA TYR A 146 5.28 5.90 -4.67
C TYR A 146 6.71 5.40 -4.92
N ARG A 147 7.22 4.52 -4.05
CA ARG A 147 8.55 3.93 -4.21
C ARG A 147 8.66 3.12 -5.50
N ALA A 148 7.65 2.31 -5.83
CA ALA A 148 7.65 1.51 -7.05
C ALA A 148 7.79 2.38 -8.31
N LEU A 149 7.01 3.46 -8.40
CA LEU A 149 6.96 4.34 -9.57
C LEU A 149 8.16 5.29 -9.66
N PHE A 150 8.41 6.07 -8.61
CA PHE A 150 9.37 7.18 -8.68
C PHE A 150 10.79 6.77 -8.28
N VAL A 151 10.94 5.85 -7.33
CA VAL A 151 12.26 5.51 -6.77
C VAL A 151 12.87 4.30 -7.47
N ARG A 152 12.07 3.27 -7.72
CA ARG A 152 12.54 2.01 -8.30
C ARG A 152 12.48 2.06 -9.81
N ALA A 153 11.29 2.25 -10.38
CA ALA A 153 11.15 2.41 -11.82
C ALA A 153 11.67 3.77 -12.32
N GLY A 154 11.92 4.74 -11.45
CA GLY A 154 12.57 6.00 -11.83
C GLY A 154 11.82 6.73 -12.94
N TRP A 155 10.49 6.76 -12.89
CA TRP A 155 9.66 7.37 -13.93
C TRP A 155 10.16 8.77 -14.33
N GLN A 156 10.19 9.03 -15.63
CA GLN A 156 10.60 10.29 -16.25
C GLN A 156 9.47 10.87 -17.09
N LYS A 157 9.48 12.19 -17.28
CA LYS A 157 8.54 12.85 -18.20
C LYS A 157 8.67 12.26 -19.60
N GLY A 158 7.54 11.79 -20.14
CA GLY A 158 7.48 11.12 -21.45
C GLY A 158 7.36 9.61 -21.36
N ASP A 159 7.66 8.99 -20.20
CA ASP A 159 7.45 7.56 -19.99
C ASP A 159 5.96 7.19 -20.07
N LYS A 160 5.66 6.16 -20.84
CA LYS A 160 4.36 5.48 -20.86
C LYS A 160 4.31 4.42 -19.76
N VAL A 161 3.26 4.46 -18.95
CA VAL A 161 3.10 3.63 -17.75
C VAL A 161 2.00 2.59 -17.94
N LEU A 162 2.29 1.34 -17.63
CA LEU A 162 1.30 0.28 -17.45
C LEU A 162 1.14 -0.07 -15.98
N ILE A 163 -0.09 -0.01 -15.46
CA ILE A 163 -0.43 -0.52 -14.12
C ILE A 163 -1.10 -1.88 -14.26
N SER A 164 -0.39 -2.94 -13.88
CA SER A 164 -0.87 -4.31 -13.92
C SER A 164 -1.76 -4.62 -12.72
N GLY A 165 -2.99 -5.11 -12.99
CA GLY A 165 -3.95 -5.48 -11.95
C GLY A 165 -4.55 -4.29 -11.20
N VAL A 166 -5.03 -3.27 -11.92
CA VAL A 166 -5.69 -2.10 -11.32
C VAL A 166 -6.93 -2.51 -10.51
N GLY A 167 -7.10 -1.84 -9.36
CA GLY A 167 -8.21 -1.99 -8.43
C GLY A 167 -7.80 -2.39 -7.01
N GLY A 168 -6.62 -2.98 -6.81
CA GLY A 168 -6.04 -3.09 -5.46
C GLY A 168 -5.61 -1.71 -4.95
N GLY A 169 -5.55 -1.54 -3.62
CA GLY A 169 -5.20 -0.24 -3.01
C GLY A 169 -3.90 0.36 -3.53
N ALA A 170 -2.82 -0.43 -3.65
CA ALA A 170 -1.55 0.06 -4.21
C ALA A 170 -1.65 0.34 -5.72
N GLY A 171 -2.41 -0.45 -6.48
CA GLY A 171 -2.62 -0.23 -7.91
C GLY A 171 -3.39 1.07 -8.21
N THR A 172 -4.39 1.41 -7.38
CA THR A 172 -5.10 2.70 -7.50
C THR A 172 -4.20 3.88 -7.17
N PHE A 173 -3.33 3.77 -6.16
CA PHE A 173 -2.33 4.81 -5.91
C PHE A 173 -1.32 4.96 -7.06
N ALA A 174 -0.83 3.86 -7.61
CA ALA A 174 0.12 3.90 -8.74
C ALA A 174 -0.51 4.57 -9.97
N LEU A 175 -1.78 4.29 -10.26
CA LEU A 175 -2.57 5.00 -11.29
C LEU A 175 -2.63 6.50 -10.99
N GLN A 176 -3.05 6.88 -9.79
CA GLN A 176 -3.22 8.29 -9.41
C GLN A 176 -1.90 9.06 -9.45
N TYR A 177 -0.80 8.45 -8.99
CA TYR A 177 0.51 9.08 -9.00
C TYR A 177 1.06 9.25 -10.41
N ALA A 178 0.91 8.24 -11.27
CA ALA A 178 1.33 8.35 -12.66
C ALA A 178 0.52 9.43 -13.41
N LEU A 179 -0.81 9.49 -13.20
CA LEU A 179 -1.65 10.54 -13.77
C LEU A 179 -1.29 11.93 -13.24
N ALA A 180 -1.11 12.07 -11.92
CA ALA A 180 -0.74 13.35 -11.31
C ALA A 180 0.64 13.85 -11.76
N ALA A 181 1.57 12.94 -12.06
CA ALA A 181 2.86 13.26 -12.66
C ALA A 181 2.77 13.62 -14.16
N GLY A 182 1.62 13.42 -14.80
CA GLY A 182 1.40 13.72 -16.21
C GLY A 182 1.83 12.60 -17.17
N ALA A 183 1.92 11.36 -16.70
CA ALA A 183 2.23 10.20 -17.52
C ALA A 183 1.05 9.82 -18.45
N GLU A 184 1.35 9.21 -19.58
CA GLU A 184 0.36 8.43 -20.31
C GLU A 184 0.18 7.07 -19.62
N VAL A 185 -0.99 6.82 -19.03
CA VAL A 185 -1.23 5.62 -18.22
C VAL A 185 -2.23 4.68 -18.89
N TRP A 186 -1.86 3.40 -18.94
CA TRP A 186 -2.74 2.28 -19.30
C TRP A 186 -2.82 1.30 -18.14
N VAL A 187 -3.87 0.48 -18.12
CA VAL A 187 -4.12 -0.45 -17.01
C VAL A 187 -4.48 -1.86 -17.49
N THR A 188 -4.29 -2.85 -16.65
CA THR A 188 -4.90 -4.18 -16.84
C THR A 188 -5.76 -4.55 -15.64
N SER A 189 -6.82 -5.32 -15.83
CA SER A 189 -7.59 -5.90 -14.71
C SER A 189 -8.36 -7.14 -15.16
N GLY A 190 -8.67 -8.05 -14.24
CA GLY A 190 -9.54 -9.20 -14.54
C GLY A 190 -11.04 -8.85 -14.52
N SER A 191 -11.37 -7.56 -14.54
CA SER A 191 -12.72 -7.00 -14.49
C SER A 191 -12.81 -5.77 -15.40
N ALA A 192 -13.72 -5.83 -16.38
CA ALA A 192 -14.01 -4.72 -17.28
C ALA A 192 -14.49 -3.47 -16.54
N GLU A 193 -15.28 -3.65 -15.47
CA GLU A 193 -15.76 -2.55 -14.64
C GLU A 193 -14.60 -1.76 -14.01
N LYS A 194 -13.57 -2.45 -13.51
CA LYS A 194 -12.38 -1.81 -12.92
C LYS A 194 -11.56 -1.04 -13.96
N ILE A 195 -11.46 -1.58 -15.17
CA ILE A 195 -10.81 -0.89 -16.29
C ILE A 195 -11.58 0.39 -16.60
N GLN A 196 -12.91 0.32 -16.71
CA GLN A 196 -13.74 1.50 -16.98
C GLN A 196 -13.62 2.55 -15.87
N ARG A 197 -13.59 2.14 -14.59
CA ARG A 197 -13.35 3.06 -13.48
C ARG A 197 -11.98 3.74 -13.58
N ALA A 198 -10.93 3.01 -13.92
CA ALA A 198 -9.60 3.58 -14.13
C ALA A 198 -9.54 4.53 -15.33
N VAL A 199 -10.26 4.23 -16.41
CA VAL A 199 -10.39 5.13 -17.58
C VAL A 199 -11.11 6.42 -17.19
N ASN A 200 -12.20 6.33 -16.42
CA ASN A 200 -12.91 7.50 -15.89
C ASN A 200 -12.03 8.35 -14.95
N MET A 201 -11.00 7.76 -14.33
CA MET A 201 -10.01 8.49 -13.54
C MET A 201 -8.91 9.14 -14.38
N GLY A 202 -8.78 8.80 -15.67
CA GLY A 202 -7.82 9.38 -16.60
C GLY A 202 -6.88 8.40 -17.29
N ALA A 203 -6.98 7.08 -17.01
CA ALA A 203 -6.25 6.10 -17.82
C ALA A 203 -6.71 6.18 -19.29
N ARG A 204 -5.78 6.03 -20.24
CA ARG A 204 -6.09 6.11 -21.67
C ARG A 204 -6.91 4.93 -22.19
N GLY A 205 -6.72 3.78 -21.57
CA GLY A 205 -7.39 2.54 -21.90
C GLY A 205 -6.87 1.41 -21.02
N GLY A 206 -7.30 0.20 -21.32
CA GLY A 206 -6.80 -0.97 -20.60
C GLY A 206 -7.28 -2.28 -21.18
N ALA A 207 -6.65 -3.37 -20.71
CA ALA A 207 -6.92 -4.71 -21.20
C ALA A 207 -7.38 -5.64 -20.08
N ASN A 208 -8.34 -6.50 -20.41
CA ASN A 208 -8.76 -7.56 -19.52
C ASN A 208 -7.85 -8.77 -19.67
N TYR A 209 -7.00 -9.03 -18.67
CA TYR A 209 -6.00 -10.11 -18.76
C TYR A 209 -6.59 -11.53 -18.75
N LYS A 210 -7.92 -11.67 -18.58
CA LYS A 210 -8.63 -12.95 -18.72
C LYS A 210 -9.01 -13.26 -20.17
N GLU A 211 -8.90 -12.29 -21.06
CA GLU A 211 -9.22 -12.47 -22.48
C GLU A 211 -8.03 -13.08 -23.22
N SER A 212 -8.31 -13.99 -24.15
CA SER A 212 -7.25 -14.63 -24.93
C SER A 212 -6.56 -13.60 -25.83
N GLY A 213 -5.22 -13.59 -25.81
CA GLY A 213 -4.41 -12.68 -26.62
C GLY A 213 -4.43 -11.21 -26.18
N TRP A 214 -4.92 -10.91 -24.97
CA TRP A 214 -5.03 -9.55 -24.43
C TRP A 214 -3.74 -8.73 -24.55
N ALA A 215 -2.58 -9.33 -24.30
CA ALA A 215 -1.29 -8.64 -24.33
C ALA A 215 -0.91 -8.21 -25.75
N LYS A 216 -1.19 -9.06 -26.74
CA LYS A 216 -0.95 -8.72 -28.15
C LYS A 216 -1.90 -7.62 -28.62
N ALA A 217 -3.17 -7.67 -28.21
CA ALA A 217 -4.16 -6.65 -28.53
C ALA A 217 -3.75 -5.29 -27.91
N LEU A 218 -3.39 -5.29 -26.63
CA LEU A 218 -2.92 -4.10 -25.93
C LEU A 218 -1.66 -3.52 -26.58
N LEU A 219 -0.69 -4.35 -26.98
CA LEU A 219 0.52 -3.89 -27.66
C LEU A 219 0.20 -3.24 -29.01
N ALA A 220 -0.77 -3.77 -29.76
CA ALA A 220 -1.19 -3.21 -31.04
C ALA A 220 -1.90 -1.87 -30.90
N GLU A 221 -2.66 -1.68 -29.81
CA GLU A 221 -3.42 -0.46 -29.53
C GLU A 221 -2.56 0.62 -28.87
N ALA A 222 -1.85 0.27 -27.79
CA ALA A 222 -1.14 1.20 -26.93
C ALA A 222 0.35 1.35 -27.29
N GLY A 223 0.92 0.42 -28.05
CA GLY A 223 2.36 0.27 -28.18
C GLY A 223 3.00 -0.31 -26.92
N SER A 224 4.33 -0.23 -26.83
CA SER A 224 5.09 -0.73 -25.68
C SER A 224 5.15 0.28 -24.53
N PHE A 225 5.49 -0.21 -23.34
CA PHE A 225 5.54 0.59 -22.12
C PHE A 225 6.96 0.76 -21.58
N ASP A 226 7.26 1.95 -21.06
CA ASP A 226 8.58 2.31 -20.50
C ASP A 226 8.68 1.99 -19.01
N VAL A 227 7.54 2.06 -18.30
CA VAL A 227 7.40 1.69 -16.90
C VAL A 227 6.21 0.75 -16.74
N ILE A 228 6.41 -0.36 -16.05
CA ILE A 228 5.34 -1.30 -15.70
C ILE A 228 5.36 -1.50 -14.18
N ILE A 229 4.22 -1.25 -13.53
CA ILE A 229 4.04 -1.48 -12.09
C ILE A 229 3.14 -2.69 -11.89
N ASP A 230 3.63 -3.70 -11.20
CA ASP A 230 2.91 -4.95 -10.97
C ASP A 230 2.75 -5.29 -9.48
N SER A 231 1.57 -5.78 -9.12
CA SER A 231 1.21 -6.16 -7.75
C SER A 231 0.88 -7.64 -7.57
N ALA A 232 0.83 -8.40 -8.67
CA ALA A 232 0.26 -9.74 -8.69
C ALA A 232 1.31 -10.83 -8.89
N LEU A 233 2.33 -10.60 -9.72
CA LEU A 233 3.18 -11.64 -10.31
C LEU A 233 2.33 -12.73 -11.00
N GLY A 234 2.67 -14.00 -10.80
CA GLY A 234 2.03 -15.13 -11.44
C GLY A 234 2.32 -15.23 -12.93
N ASP A 235 1.59 -16.14 -13.60
CA ASP A 235 1.82 -16.51 -15.00
C ASP A 235 1.77 -15.31 -15.97
N GLY A 236 0.96 -14.29 -15.65
CA GLY A 236 0.83 -13.07 -16.45
C GLY A 236 2.09 -12.19 -16.48
N PHE A 237 3.11 -12.46 -15.65
CA PHE A 237 4.34 -11.66 -15.65
C PHE A 237 5.11 -11.78 -16.98
N ALA A 238 5.02 -12.92 -17.68
CA ALA A 238 5.66 -13.09 -18.99
C ALA A 238 5.07 -12.16 -20.07
N ASP A 239 3.77 -11.86 -19.97
CA ASP A 239 3.12 -10.90 -20.86
C ASP A 239 3.64 -9.47 -20.62
N LEU A 240 3.96 -9.10 -19.37
CA LEU A 240 4.54 -7.80 -19.05
C LEU A 240 5.91 -7.61 -19.71
N VAL A 241 6.73 -8.66 -19.79
CA VAL A 241 8.02 -8.63 -20.52
C VAL A 241 7.79 -8.45 -22.03
N THR A 242 6.70 -8.99 -22.57
CA THR A 242 6.33 -8.81 -23.98
C THR A 242 5.92 -7.36 -24.27
N LEU A 243 5.12 -6.78 -23.36
CA LEU A 243 4.61 -5.41 -23.40
C LEU A 243 5.69 -4.35 -23.14
N ALA A 244 6.80 -4.73 -22.51
CA ALA A 244 7.91 -3.85 -22.20
C ALA A 244 8.65 -3.35 -23.45
N GLY A 245 8.88 -2.04 -23.50
CA GLY A 245 9.70 -1.35 -24.50
C GLY A 245 11.20 -1.57 -24.31
N TRP A 246 12.00 -0.90 -25.12
CA TRP A 246 13.45 -0.86 -24.96
C TRP A 246 13.82 0.00 -23.75
N GLY A 247 14.70 -0.48 -22.88
CA GLY A 247 15.10 0.19 -21.63
C GLY A 247 14.01 0.19 -20.54
N ALA A 248 12.92 -0.57 -20.73
CA ALA A 248 11.78 -0.51 -19.83
C ALA A 248 12.10 -1.04 -18.43
N ARG A 249 11.36 -0.52 -17.43
CA ARG A 249 11.53 -0.89 -16.01
C ARG A 249 10.24 -1.48 -15.47
N ILE A 250 10.30 -2.74 -15.05
CA ILE A 250 9.19 -3.48 -14.46
C ILE A 250 9.41 -3.54 -12.94
N ALA A 251 8.66 -2.76 -12.18
CA ALA A 251 8.73 -2.76 -10.72
C ALA A 251 7.57 -3.55 -10.10
N PHE A 252 7.85 -4.38 -9.10
CA PHE A 252 6.84 -5.20 -8.43
C PHE A 252 7.04 -5.29 -6.91
N PHE A 253 5.93 -5.46 -6.19
CA PHE A 253 5.91 -5.45 -4.72
C PHE A 253 4.94 -6.45 -4.07
N GLY A 254 4.25 -7.25 -4.87
CA GLY A 254 3.31 -8.26 -4.38
C GLY A 254 3.56 -9.60 -5.06
N GLY A 255 2.79 -10.61 -4.67
CA GLY A 255 2.84 -11.97 -5.23
C GLY A 255 1.48 -12.67 -5.10
N THR A 256 0.39 -11.89 -5.22
CA THR A 256 -0.96 -12.37 -4.95
C THR A 256 -1.40 -13.48 -5.91
N ALA A 257 -0.87 -13.48 -7.14
CA ALA A 257 -1.10 -14.51 -8.15
C ALA A 257 0.00 -15.60 -8.17
N GLY A 258 0.93 -15.58 -7.21
CA GLY A 258 1.99 -16.57 -7.06
C GLY A 258 3.35 -16.10 -7.56
N ASN A 259 4.21 -17.06 -7.89
CA ASN A 259 5.59 -16.81 -8.30
C ASN A 259 5.69 -16.37 -9.76
N ILE A 260 6.82 -15.78 -10.13
CA ILE A 260 7.17 -15.54 -11.53
C ILE A 260 7.36 -16.90 -12.24
N PRO A 261 6.70 -17.16 -13.38
CA PRO A 261 6.88 -18.40 -14.14
C PRO A 261 8.27 -18.46 -14.79
N PRO A 262 8.69 -19.58 -15.37
CA PRO A 262 9.90 -19.63 -16.18
C PRO A 262 9.89 -18.55 -17.28
N LEU A 263 10.83 -17.61 -17.21
CA LEU A 263 10.93 -16.49 -18.15
C LEU A 263 11.96 -16.77 -19.26
N ASN A 264 11.62 -16.37 -20.48
CA ASN A 264 12.62 -16.23 -21.54
C ASN A 264 13.45 -14.97 -21.28
N GLY A 265 14.73 -15.14 -20.92
CA GLY A 265 15.63 -14.02 -20.65
C GLY A 265 16.08 -13.25 -21.89
N ARG A 266 15.89 -13.79 -23.12
CA ARG A 266 16.37 -13.14 -24.35
C ARG A 266 15.76 -11.75 -24.59
N PRO A 267 14.43 -11.57 -24.51
CA PRO A 267 13.84 -10.24 -24.57
C PRO A 267 14.39 -9.28 -23.50
N ILE A 268 14.67 -9.78 -22.29
CA ILE A 268 15.11 -8.95 -21.16
C ILE A 268 16.48 -8.33 -21.47
N PHE A 269 17.48 -9.14 -21.81
CA PHE A 269 18.82 -8.57 -22.08
C PHE A 269 18.91 -7.86 -23.44
N TRP A 270 18.18 -8.31 -24.47
CA TRP A 270 18.20 -7.63 -25.78
C TRP A 270 17.54 -6.26 -25.74
N LYS A 271 16.39 -6.14 -25.07
CA LYS A 271 15.71 -4.85 -24.89
C LYS A 271 16.26 -4.04 -23.71
N GLN A 272 17.24 -4.55 -22.97
CA GLN A 272 17.77 -3.93 -21.75
C GLN A 272 16.69 -3.62 -20.70
N ILE A 273 15.76 -4.56 -20.49
CA ILE A 273 14.69 -4.42 -19.50
C ILE A 273 15.24 -4.63 -18.09
N SER A 274 14.84 -3.77 -17.16
CA SER A 274 15.12 -3.91 -15.73
C SER A 274 13.92 -4.53 -15.01
N VAL A 275 14.15 -5.55 -14.19
CA VAL A 275 13.14 -6.18 -13.34
C VAL A 275 13.47 -5.89 -11.87
N LEU A 276 12.60 -5.16 -11.18
CA LEU A 276 12.92 -4.45 -9.95
C LEU A 276 11.95 -4.80 -8.82
N GLY A 277 12.43 -5.56 -7.84
CA GLY A 277 11.67 -5.79 -6.61
C GLY A 277 11.63 -4.52 -5.73
N THR A 278 10.55 -4.35 -4.98
CA THR A 278 10.43 -3.35 -3.93
C THR A 278 9.48 -3.79 -2.81
N THR A 279 9.66 -3.24 -1.63
CA THR A 279 8.76 -3.41 -0.48
C THR A 279 8.74 -2.11 0.31
N MET A 280 7.56 -1.69 0.77
CA MET A 280 7.38 -0.49 1.59
C MET A 280 8.08 0.74 0.98
N GLY A 281 8.66 1.60 1.82
CA GLY A 281 9.58 2.67 1.46
C GLY A 281 10.25 3.30 2.68
N SER A 282 11.29 4.10 2.44
CA SER A 282 12.05 4.77 3.49
C SER A 282 11.24 5.92 4.12
N PRO A 283 11.66 6.44 5.29
CA PRO A 283 11.13 7.70 5.81
C PRO A 283 11.21 8.84 4.79
N ARG A 284 12.31 8.90 4.02
CA ARG A 284 12.48 9.89 2.94
C ARG A 284 11.48 9.68 1.80
N ASP A 285 11.21 8.43 1.40
CA ASP A 285 10.16 8.13 0.43
C ASP A 285 8.79 8.59 0.94
N PHE A 286 8.54 8.43 2.25
CA PHE A 286 7.29 8.85 2.89
C PHE A 286 7.13 10.36 2.88
N GLU A 287 8.16 11.12 3.24
CA GLU A 287 8.19 12.59 3.13
C GLU A 287 7.98 13.08 1.69
N ALA A 288 8.65 12.43 0.74
CA ALA A 288 8.54 12.76 -0.68
C ALA A 288 7.12 12.45 -1.20
N MET A 289 6.53 11.33 -0.77
CA MET A 289 5.12 11.01 -1.03
C MET A 289 4.19 12.05 -0.44
N LEU A 290 4.36 12.44 0.83
CA LEU A 290 3.53 13.46 1.49
C LEU A 290 3.61 14.80 0.74
N SER A 291 4.80 15.21 0.33
CA SER A 291 5.02 16.41 -0.47
C SER A 291 4.31 16.32 -1.82
N PHE A 292 4.41 15.17 -2.50
CA PHE A 292 3.75 14.92 -3.77
C PHE A 292 2.22 14.98 -3.67
N ILE A 293 1.62 14.27 -2.70
CA ILE A 293 0.16 14.25 -2.55
C ILE A 293 -0.38 15.62 -2.14
N GLN A 294 0.38 16.38 -1.34
CA GLN A 294 0.04 17.77 -0.99
C GLN A 294 0.09 18.68 -2.23
N GLN A 295 1.12 18.57 -3.06
CA GLN A 295 1.24 19.37 -4.29
C GLN A 295 0.10 19.08 -5.27
N HIS A 296 -0.23 17.81 -5.47
CA HIS A 296 -1.20 17.36 -6.47
C HIS A 296 -2.61 17.17 -5.90
N GLN A 297 -2.82 17.44 -4.61
CA GLN A 297 -4.08 17.26 -3.89
C GLN A 297 -4.67 15.84 -4.08
N VAL A 298 -3.81 14.82 -4.09
CA VAL A 298 -4.22 13.44 -4.35
C VAL A 298 -5.08 12.95 -3.18
N LYS A 299 -6.30 12.50 -3.47
CA LYS A 299 -7.19 11.84 -2.49
C LYS A 299 -7.25 10.34 -2.77
N PRO A 300 -7.19 9.47 -1.76
CA PRO A 300 -7.19 8.04 -1.98
C PRO A 300 -8.56 7.58 -2.48
N VAL A 301 -8.59 6.57 -3.34
CA VAL A 301 -9.84 5.87 -3.66
C VAL A 301 -10.18 4.94 -2.50
N ILE A 302 -11.25 5.25 -1.78
CA ILE A 302 -11.81 4.41 -0.73
C ILE A 302 -12.90 3.54 -1.35
N ASP A 303 -12.77 2.22 -1.21
CA ASP A 303 -13.77 1.26 -1.65
C ASP A 303 -14.90 1.15 -0.63
N GLU A 304 -14.53 0.99 0.64
CA GLU A 304 -15.48 0.72 1.71
C GLU A 304 -14.93 1.18 3.07
N VAL A 305 -15.82 1.61 3.95
CA VAL A 305 -15.51 2.04 5.31
C VAL A 305 -16.32 1.18 6.28
N PHE A 306 -15.63 0.60 7.25
CA PHE A 306 -16.22 -0.20 8.31
C PHE A 306 -15.96 0.45 9.66
N THR A 307 -16.76 0.13 10.66
CA THR A 307 -16.40 0.47 12.05
C THR A 307 -15.35 -0.51 12.61
N LEU A 308 -14.64 -0.13 13.67
CA LEU A 308 -13.69 -1.03 14.34
C LEU A 308 -14.36 -2.36 14.75
N GLN A 309 -15.60 -2.33 15.21
CA GLN A 309 -16.39 -3.51 15.59
C GLN A 309 -16.65 -4.46 14.42
N GLU A 310 -16.60 -3.96 13.20
CA GLU A 310 -16.86 -4.72 11.97
C GLU A 310 -15.59 -5.28 11.32
N ALA A 311 -14.44 -5.20 12.00
CA ALA A 311 -13.16 -5.68 11.47
C ALA A 311 -13.21 -7.14 10.96
N GLY A 312 -14.01 -8.01 11.59
CA GLY A 312 -14.24 -9.38 11.11
C GLY A 312 -14.89 -9.41 9.72
N LYS A 313 -16.01 -8.68 9.54
CA LYS A 313 -16.69 -8.53 8.23
C LYS A 313 -15.76 -7.92 7.20
N ALA A 314 -15.01 -6.89 7.58
CA ALA A 314 -14.06 -6.23 6.71
C ALA A 314 -12.94 -7.18 6.25
N MET A 315 -12.56 -8.16 7.09
CA MET A 315 -11.57 -9.17 6.72
C MET A 315 -12.13 -10.19 5.72
N GLU A 316 -13.38 -10.64 5.94
CA GLU A 316 -14.10 -11.50 5.00
C GLU A 316 -14.25 -10.80 3.64
N ARG A 317 -14.67 -9.53 3.65
CA ARG A 317 -14.72 -8.67 2.47
C ARG A 317 -13.37 -8.59 1.77
N MET A 318 -12.25 -8.56 2.49
CA MET A 318 -10.91 -8.56 1.90
C MET A 318 -10.60 -9.84 1.09
N SER A 319 -11.16 -10.97 1.49
CA SER A 319 -10.97 -12.26 0.82
C SER A 319 -11.64 -12.32 -0.56
N GLU A 320 -12.73 -11.58 -0.75
CA GLU A 320 -13.52 -11.62 -1.97
C GLU A 320 -12.75 -11.08 -3.18
N ALA A 321 -12.51 -11.93 -4.18
CA ALA A 321 -11.90 -11.50 -5.42
C ALA A 321 -12.88 -10.64 -6.25
N GLY A 322 -12.34 -9.73 -7.06
CA GLY A 322 -13.07 -9.20 -8.22
C GLY A 322 -13.84 -7.89 -8.06
N SER A 323 -14.47 -7.58 -6.92
CA SER A 323 -15.34 -6.38 -6.81
C SER A 323 -14.68 -5.12 -6.19
N LYS A 324 -13.66 -5.28 -5.34
CA LYS A 324 -13.01 -4.14 -4.65
C LYS A 324 -12.21 -3.23 -5.58
N PHE A 325 -12.37 -1.92 -5.46
CA PHE A 325 -11.55 -0.92 -6.15
C PHE A 325 -11.11 0.18 -5.19
N GLY A 326 -9.88 0.07 -4.69
CA GLY A 326 -9.28 1.03 -3.76
C GLY A 326 -8.98 0.43 -2.38
N LYS A 327 -8.94 1.30 -1.37
CA LYS A 327 -8.61 0.98 0.03
C LYS A 327 -9.87 0.73 0.86
N MET A 328 -9.78 -0.20 1.79
CA MET A 328 -10.75 -0.33 2.88
C MET A 328 -10.18 0.29 4.15
N VAL A 329 -11.04 0.88 4.97
CA VAL A 329 -10.64 1.62 6.17
C VAL A 329 -11.58 1.26 7.32
N LEU A 330 -11.02 1.16 8.53
CA LEU A 330 -11.76 1.07 9.78
C LEU A 330 -11.84 2.47 10.42
N THR A 331 -13.03 2.94 10.79
CA THR A 331 -13.21 4.11 11.65
C THR A 331 -13.11 3.72 13.13
N ILE A 332 -12.49 4.59 13.92
CA ILE A 332 -12.12 4.33 15.31
C ILE A 332 -12.55 5.52 16.16
N GLY A 333 -13.31 5.24 17.22
CA GLY A 333 -14.01 6.28 17.98
C GLY A 333 -15.28 6.71 17.25
N SER A 334 -16.35 6.90 18.02
CA SER A 334 -17.63 7.44 17.56
C SER A 334 -17.54 8.91 17.21
#